data_AF-A0A0F3NST2-F1
#
_entry.id   AF-A0A0F3NST2-F1
#
_cell.length_a   1.000
_cell.length_b   1.000
_cell.length_c   1.000
_cell.angle_alpha   90.00
_cell.angle_beta   90.00
_cell.angle_gamma   90.00
#
_symmetry.space_group_name_H-M   'P 1'
#
loop_
_entity.id
_entity.type
_entity.pdbx_description
1 polymer ?
#
loop_
_entity_poly.entity_id
_entity_poly.type
_entity_poly.pdbx_seq_one_letter_code
_entity_poly.pdbx_strand_id
1 'polypeptide(L)'
;MSLQQSGIKGNIIASAGISNLRNYSPFPGEKIIIAADNDSKNPITNNTVIKAAKTLEMKGAITCIVKPPENGDFNNLLQSCGEQSIRDIIEPEITKLTKAVETTKLTQTENNSIAKQNDITNVKELYNKSSSLYYFKQEEEAKVETIVVNKYLENHTGIYSSKIFNNPNLRANMVFDEETQKSWPALTIFVKNDKDEITGAKILTLNSKTVIKLIFRKIYWYN
;
A
#
# COMPACT_ATOMS: atom_id res chain seq x y z
N MET A 1 4.02 -18.39 -30.23
CA MET A 1 3.67 -18.02 -28.85
C MET A 1 2.28 -18.57 -28.60
N SER A 2 2.18 -19.76 -28.00
CA SER A 2 0.97 -20.60 -27.99
C SER A 2 -0.26 -19.90 -27.40
N LEU A 3 -0.08 -19.13 -26.32
CA LEU A 3 -1.15 -18.37 -25.67
C LEU A 3 -1.75 -17.26 -26.55
N GLN A 4 -0.93 -16.61 -27.38
CA GLN A 4 -1.40 -15.58 -28.30
C GLN A 4 -2.11 -16.21 -29.49
N GLN A 5 -1.59 -17.35 -29.97
CA GLN A 5 -2.18 -18.10 -31.08
C GLN A 5 -3.56 -18.66 -30.71
N SER A 6 -3.73 -19.15 -29.47
CA SER A 6 -5.04 -19.54 -28.95
C SER A 6 -5.97 -18.36 -28.65
N GLY A 7 -5.63 -17.15 -29.08
CA GLY A 7 -6.50 -15.96 -29.01
C GLY A 7 -6.86 -15.52 -27.59
N ILE A 8 -6.01 -15.83 -26.60
CA ILE A 8 -6.10 -15.25 -25.26
C ILE A 8 -5.80 -13.75 -25.35
N LYS A 9 -6.75 -12.93 -24.92
CA LYS A 9 -6.61 -11.47 -24.92
C LYS A 9 -5.93 -11.01 -23.64
N GLY A 10 -4.88 -10.18 -23.78
CA GLY A 10 -4.17 -9.59 -22.65
C GLY A 10 -2.75 -9.17 -23.00
N ASN A 11 -2.06 -8.58 -22.04
CA ASN A 11 -0.63 -8.31 -22.16
C ASN A 11 0.15 -9.59 -21.84
N ILE A 12 0.63 -10.29 -22.87
CA ILE A 12 1.36 -11.55 -22.72
C ILE A 12 2.86 -11.23 -22.70
N ILE A 13 3.50 -11.48 -21.55
CA ILE A 13 4.93 -11.26 -21.35
C ILE A 13 5.61 -12.62 -21.22
N ALA A 14 6.53 -12.92 -22.13
CA ALA A 14 7.41 -14.09 -22.03
C ALA A 14 8.72 -13.68 -21.36
N SER A 15 9.14 -14.42 -20.34
CA SER A 15 10.44 -14.22 -19.70
C SER A 15 11.33 -15.43 -19.92
N ALA A 16 12.58 -15.21 -20.37
CA ALA A 16 13.62 -16.22 -20.49
C ALA A 16 14.23 -16.64 -19.13
N GLY A 17 13.39 -16.80 -18.10
CA GLY A 17 13.79 -17.17 -16.74
C GLY A 17 12.92 -16.49 -15.68
N ILE A 18 12.68 -17.20 -14.56
CA ILE A 18 11.79 -16.73 -13.49
C ILE A 18 12.38 -15.52 -12.73
N SER A 19 13.68 -15.26 -12.88
CA SER A 19 14.40 -14.10 -12.32
C SER A 19 13.74 -12.76 -12.69
N ASN A 20 13.26 -12.63 -13.93
CA ASN A 20 12.68 -11.36 -14.39
C ASN A 20 11.24 -11.15 -13.89
N LEU A 21 10.51 -12.21 -13.52
CA LEU A 21 9.17 -12.10 -12.93
C LEU A 21 9.20 -11.34 -11.59
N ARG A 22 10.30 -11.43 -10.83
CA ARG A 22 10.48 -10.67 -9.57
C ARG A 22 10.65 -9.17 -9.79
N ASN A 23 11.15 -8.77 -10.96
CA ASN A 23 11.38 -7.36 -11.30
C ASN A 23 10.13 -6.68 -11.84
N TYR A 24 9.08 -7.44 -12.18
CA TYR A 24 7.79 -6.86 -12.52
C TYR A 24 7.22 -6.11 -11.33
N SER A 25 6.75 -4.89 -11.58
CA SER A 25 6.17 -3.98 -10.59
C SER A 25 4.70 -3.80 -10.91
N PRO A 26 3.83 -4.68 -10.37
CA PRO A 26 2.42 -4.62 -10.67
C PRO A 26 1.76 -3.41 -10.01
N PHE A 27 0.63 -2.96 -10.57
CA PHE A 27 -0.25 -2.02 -9.86
C PHE A 27 -1.17 -2.78 -8.89
N PRO A 28 -1.63 -2.16 -7.78
CA PRO A 28 -2.55 -2.80 -6.85
C PRO A 28 -3.83 -3.28 -7.54
N GLY A 29 -4.17 -4.56 -7.36
CA GLY A 29 -5.32 -5.21 -7.98
C GLY A 29 -5.09 -5.68 -9.42
N GLU A 30 -3.87 -5.57 -9.95
CA GLU A 30 -3.52 -6.12 -11.26
C GLU A 30 -3.68 -7.65 -11.28
N LYS A 31 -4.40 -8.17 -12.28
CA LYS A 31 -4.62 -9.60 -12.45
C LYS A 31 -3.50 -10.19 -13.29
N ILE A 32 -2.75 -11.14 -12.74
CA ILE A 32 -1.62 -11.77 -13.41
C ILE A 32 -1.84 -13.27 -13.48
N ILE A 33 -1.80 -13.82 -14.69
CA ILE A 33 -1.78 -15.27 -14.90
C ILE A 33 -0.34 -15.67 -15.22
N ILE A 34 0.22 -16.55 -14.38
CA ILE A 34 1.54 -17.13 -14.56
C ILE A 34 1.37 -18.48 -15.22
N ALA A 35 1.57 -18.53 -16.53
CA ALA A 35 1.63 -19.78 -17.29
C ALA A 35 2.99 -20.45 -17.05
N ALA A 36 2.97 -21.62 -16.44
CA ALA A 36 4.17 -22.38 -16.12
C ALA A 36 4.11 -23.80 -16.69
N ASP A 37 5.28 -24.38 -16.90
CA ASP A 37 5.42 -25.75 -17.40
C ASP A 37 4.96 -26.75 -16.34
N ASN A 38 4.36 -27.85 -16.78
CA ASN A 38 4.00 -28.97 -15.91
C ASN A 38 5.06 -30.05 -15.95
N ASP A 39 6.31 -29.71 -15.62
CA ASP A 39 7.38 -30.69 -15.57
C ASP A 39 7.36 -31.43 -14.22
N SER A 40 6.75 -32.62 -14.22
CA SER A 40 6.71 -33.56 -13.09
C SER A 40 8.10 -33.96 -12.55
N LYS A 41 9.18 -33.63 -13.27
CA LYS A 41 10.57 -34.00 -12.96
C LYS A 41 11.39 -32.92 -12.28
N ASN A 42 10.91 -31.68 -12.11
CA ASN A 42 11.73 -30.60 -11.55
C ASN A 42 11.02 -29.78 -10.43
N PRO A 43 11.09 -30.24 -9.16
CA PRO A 43 10.49 -29.54 -8.03
C PRO A 43 11.07 -28.13 -7.78
N ILE A 44 12.28 -27.84 -8.30
CA ILE A 44 12.93 -26.53 -8.17
C ILE A 44 12.17 -25.48 -9.00
N THR A 45 11.70 -25.83 -10.19
CA THR A 45 10.93 -24.93 -11.07
C THR A 45 9.59 -24.56 -10.44
N ASN A 46 8.88 -25.55 -9.88
CA ASN A 46 7.60 -25.35 -9.19
C ASN A 46 7.72 -24.42 -7.98
N ASN A 47 8.73 -24.63 -7.13
CA ASN A 47 8.98 -23.75 -5.98
C ASN A 47 9.33 -22.32 -6.39
N THR A 48 9.99 -22.16 -7.55
CA THR A 48 10.40 -20.84 -8.04
C THR A 48 9.21 -20.07 -8.60
N VAL A 49 8.29 -20.74 -9.32
CA VAL A 49 7.02 -20.15 -9.79
C VAL A 49 6.14 -19.71 -8.62
N ILE A 50 6.01 -20.55 -7.58
CA ILE A 50 5.25 -20.20 -6.37
C ILE A 50 5.86 -18.99 -5.66
N LYS A 51 7.20 -18.93 -5.55
CA LYS A 51 7.88 -17.76 -4.95
C LYS A 51 7.67 -16.49 -5.76
N ALA A 52 7.65 -16.58 -7.10
CA ALA A 52 7.36 -15.45 -7.97
C ALA A 52 5.92 -14.95 -7.79
N ALA A 53 4.94 -15.86 -7.77
CA ALA A 53 3.54 -15.55 -7.48
C ALA A 53 3.38 -14.80 -6.15
N LYS A 54 3.93 -15.35 -5.06
CA LYS A 54 3.91 -14.69 -3.74
C LYS A 54 4.56 -13.31 -3.74
N THR A 55 5.64 -13.13 -4.51
CA THR A 55 6.32 -11.84 -4.61
C THR A 55 5.42 -10.79 -5.28
N LEU A 56 4.70 -11.19 -6.33
CA LEU A 56 3.75 -10.32 -7.02
C LEU A 56 2.52 -10.01 -6.15
N GLU A 57 2.02 -11.00 -5.40
CA GLU A 57 0.95 -10.81 -4.42
C GLU A 57 1.35 -9.84 -3.31
N MET A 58 2.57 -9.95 -2.77
CA MET A 58 3.10 -8.98 -1.79
C MET A 58 3.22 -7.56 -2.36
N LYS A 59 3.35 -7.41 -3.68
CA LYS A 59 3.33 -6.11 -4.37
C LYS A 59 1.92 -5.64 -4.73
N GLY A 60 0.89 -6.38 -4.35
CA GLY A 60 -0.52 -6.02 -4.54
C GLY A 60 -1.19 -6.58 -5.79
N ALA A 61 -0.53 -7.46 -6.55
CA ALA A 61 -1.19 -8.17 -7.65
C ALA A 61 -2.10 -9.29 -7.14
N ILE A 62 -3.06 -9.70 -7.97
CA ILE A 62 -3.84 -10.92 -7.79
C ILE A 62 -3.29 -11.93 -8.79
N THR A 63 -2.66 -13.00 -8.30
CA THR A 63 -2.00 -13.96 -9.16
C THR A 63 -2.76 -15.28 -9.28
N CYS A 64 -2.70 -15.90 -10.44
CA CYS A 64 -3.12 -17.29 -10.66
C CYS A 64 -2.02 -18.02 -11.42
N ILE A 65 -1.67 -19.23 -10.98
CA ILE A 65 -0.71 -20.09 -11.69
C ILE A 65 -1.50 -21.10 -12.51
N VAL A 66 -1.23 -21.16 -13.81
CA VAL A 66 -1.84 -22.15 -14.71
C VAL A 66 -0.76 -23.04 -15.30
N LYS A 67 -1.08 -24.32 -15.47
CA LYS A 67 -0.19 -25.33 -16.03
C LYS A 67 -0.96 -26.24 -16.98
N PRO A 68 -0.31 -26.84 -17.98
CA PRO A 68 -0.89 -27.91 -18.78
C PRO A 68 -1.32 -29.10 -17.89
N PRO A 69 -2.41 -29.82 -18.22
CA PRO A 69 -2.88 -30.95 -17.43
C PRO A 69 -1.91 -32.13 -17.46
N GLU A 70 -1.28 -32.36 -18.61
CA GLU A 70 -0.25 -33.39 -18.81
C GLU A 70 1.16 -32.80 -18.68
N ASN A 71 2.15 -33.68 -18.59
CA ASN A 71 3.54 -33.27 -18.48
C ASN A 71 4.02 -32.57 -19.76
N GLY A 72 4.54 -31.35 -19.63
CA GLY A 72 5.03 -30.54 -20.75
C GLY A 72 4.65 -29.06 -20.65
N ASP A 73 4.78 -28.34 -21.76
CA ASP A 73 4.48 -26.91 -21.86
C ASP A 73 3.19 -26.63 -22.68
N PHE A 74 2.78 -25.36 -22.72
CA PHE A 74 1.61 -24.95 -23.50
C PHE A 74 1.84 -25.04 -25.03
N ASN A 75 3.08 -25.15 -25.51
CA ASN A 75 3.34 -25.37 -26.93
C ASN A 75 3.09 -26.84 -27.30
N ASN A 76 3.47 -27.78 -26.44
CA ASN A 76 3.15 -29.20 -26.59
C ASN A 76 1.64 -29.39 -26.60
N LEU A 77 0.94 -28.76 -25.65
CA LEU A 77 -0.53 -28.80 -25.59
C LEU A 77 -1.19 -28.22 -26.85
N LEU A 78 -0.67 -27.10 -27.39
CA LEU A 78 -1.17 -26.54 -28.65
C LEU A 78 -1.01 -27.52 -29.81
N GLN A 79 0.12 -28.22 -29.88
CA GLN A 79 0.41 -29.16 -30.97
C GLN A 79 -0.44 -30.44 -30.88
N SER A 80 -0.71 -30.94 -29.68
CA SER A 80 -1.46 -32.19 -29.48
C SER A 80 -2.97 -32.02 -29.46
N CYS A 81 -3.47 -30.96 -28.81
CA CYS A 81 -4.89 -30.79 -28.49
C CYS A 81 -5.51 -29.52 -29.09
N GLY A 82 -4.71 -28.70 -29.78
CA GLY A 82 -5.18 -27.49 -30.48
C GLY A 82 -5.50 -26.32 -29.55
N GLU A 83 -5.91 -25.20 -30.15
CA GLU A 83 -6.09 -23.91 -29.46
C GLU A 83 -7.15 -23.95 -28.35
N GLN A 84 -8.21 -24.73 -28.54
CA GLN A 84 -9.33 -24.81 -27.60
C GLN A 84 -8.90 -25.35 -26.23
N SER A 85 -7.99 -26.33 -26.21
CA SER A 85 -7.47 -26.88 -24.95
C SER A 85 -6.75 -25.86 -24.07
N ILE A 86 -6.12 -24.84 -24.68
CA ILE A 86 -5.49 -23.73 -23.94
C ILE A 86 -6.56 -22.79 -23.38
N ARG A 87 -7.60 -22.49 -24.18
CA ARG A 87 -8.73 -21.64 -23.75
C ARG A 87 -9.46 -22.26 -22.57
N ASP A 88 -9.73 -23.57 -22.63
CA ASP A 88 -10.46 -24.30 -21.59
C ASP A 88 -9.74 -24.27 -20.23
N ILE A 89 -8.41 -24.10 -20.23
CA ILE A 89 -7.61 -23.95 -18.99
C ILE A 89 -7.61 -22.50 -18.51
N ILE A 90 -7.47 -21.53 -19.41
CA ILE A 90 -7.16 -20.14 -19.05
C ILE A 90 -8.42 -19.29 -18.88
N GLU A 91 -9.43 -19.45 -19.72
CA GLU A 91 -10.65 -18.63 -19.70
C GLU A 91 -11.46 -18.77 -18.38
N PRO A 92 -11.58 -19.96 -17.76
CA PRO A 92 -12.21 -20.09 -16.45
C PRO A 92 -11.46 -19.31 -15.36
N GLU A 93 -10.13 -19.32 -15.38
CA GLU A 93 -9.30 -18.59 -14.43
C GLU A 93 -9.39 -17.07 -14.64
N ILE A 94 -9.42 -16.60 -15.89
CA ILE A 94 -9.72 -15.19 -16.22
C ILE A 94 -11.09 -14.78 -15.65
N THR A 95 -12.10 -15.63 -15.80
CA THR A 95 -13.47 -15.38 -15.33
C THR A 95 -13.50 -15.31 -13.80
N LYS A 96 -12.82 -16.24 -13.12
CA LYS A 96 -12.70 -16.28 -11.66
C LYS A 96 -12.00 -15.04 -11.11
N LEU A 97 -10.88 -14.65 -11.71
CA LEU A 97 -10.16 -13.42 -11.35
C LEU A 97 -11.00 -12.17 -11.60
N THR A 98 -11.88 -12.19 -12.60
CA THR A 98 -12.75 -11.04 -12.93
C THR A 98 -13.91 -10.90 -11.95
N LYS A 99 -14.59 -12.00 -11.63
CA LYS A 99 -15.64 -12.02 -10.61
C LYS A 99 -15.11 -11.67 -9.22
N ALA A 100 -13.95 -12.19 -8.82
CA ALA A 100 -13.33 -11.85 -7.53
C ALA A 100 -13.07 -10.34 -7.39
N VAL A 101 -12.60 -9.70 -8.46
CA VAL A 101 -12.35 -8.25 -8.49
C VAL A 101 -13.64 -7.43 -8.49
N GLU A 102 -14.71 -7.88 -9.14
CA GLU A 102 -16.01 -7.20 -9.12
C GLU A 102 -16.66 -7.24 -7.72
N THR A 103 -16.59 -8.39 -7.04
CA THR A 103 -17.05 -8.53 -5.64
C THR A 103 -16.21 -7.69 -4.67
N THR A 104 -14.91 -7.53 -4.94
CA THR A 104 -14.03 -6.65 -4.16
C THR A 104 -14.30 -5.16 -4.43
N LYS A 105 -14.66 -4.78 -5.65
CA LYS A 105 -15.02 -3.39 -6.00
C LYS A 105 -16.34 -2.93 -5.37
N LEU A 106 -17.34 -3.81 -5.30
CA LEU A 106 -18.63 -3.48 -4.68
C LEU A 106 -18.48 -3.28 -3.15
N THR A 107 -17.73 -4.15 -2.49
CA THR A 107 -17.41 -3.99 -1.06
C THR A 107 -16.43 -2.83 -0.79
N GLN A 108 -15.51 -2.53 -1.70
CA GLN A 108 -14.64 -1.34 -1.60
C GLN A 108 -15.37 -0.02 -1.83
N THR A 109 -16.46 0.05 -2.60
CA THR A 109 -17.16 1.32 -2.84
C THR A 109 -17.94 1.77 -1.60
N GLU A 110 -18.55 0.83 -0.89
CA GLU A 110 -19.22 1.07 0.39
C GLU A 110 -18.20 1.28 1.52
N ASN A 111 -17.14 0.45 1.59
CA ASN A 111 -16.08 0.61 2.59
C ASN A 111 -15.24 1.88 2.38
N ASN A 112 -15.01 2.33 1.14
CA ASN A 112 -14.30 3.58 0.89
C ASN A 112 -15.14 4.79 1.31
N SER A 113 -16.46 4.75 1.16
CA SER A 113 -17.33 5.86 1.57
C SER A 113 -17.39 5.97 3.11
N ILE A 114 -17.48 4.83 3.80
CA ILE A 114 -17.45 4.77 5.27
C ILE A 114 -16.04 5.08 5.81
N ALA A 115 -14.98 4.54 5.21
CA ALA A 115 -13.59 4.82 5.58
C ALA A 115 -13.20 6.28 5.32
N LYS A 116 -13.64 6.89 4.20
CA LYS A 116 -13.44 8.33 3.94
C LYS A 116 -14.16 9.20 4.96
N GLN A 117 -15.39 8.87 5.34
CA GLN A 117 -16.12 9.60 6.38
C GLN A 117 -15.48 9.43 7.76
N ASN A 118 -15.00 8.22 8.08
CA ASN A 118 -14.25 7.93 9.31
C ASN A 118 -12.90 8.65 9.32
N ASP A 119 -12.16 8.69 8.20
CA ASP A 119 -10.89 9.39 8.07
C ASP A 119 -11.06 10.91 8.21
N ILE A 120 -12.11 11.50 7.64
CA ILE A 120 -12.44 12.92 7.82
C ILE A 120 -12.77 13.21 9.30
N THR A 121 -13.57 12.35 9.93
CA THR A 121 -13.94 12.49 11.36
C THR A 121 -12.69 12.36 12.24
N ASN A 122 -11.83 11.37 11.95
CA ASN A 122 -10.58 11.11 12.66
C ASN A 122 -9.58 12.27 12.52
N VAL A 123 -9.49 12.91 11.34
CA VAL A 123 -8.59 14.06 11.14
C VAL A 123 -9.08 15.30 11.88
N LYS A 124 -10.39 15.58 11.86
CA LYS A 124 -10.98 16.70 12.60
C LYS A 124 -10.84 16.49 14.11
N GLU A 125 -11.09 15.28 14.60
CA GLU A 125 -10.90 14.92 16.00
C GLU A 125 -9.42 15.03 16.42
N LEU A 126 -8.50 14.56 15.57
CA LEU A 126 -7.06 14.72 15.77
C LEU A 126 -6.67 16.20 15.86
N TYR A 127 -7.21 17.06 15.00
CA TYR A 127 -6.97 18.50 15.09
C TYR A 127 -7.48 19.09 16.40
N ASN A 128 -8.69 18.73 16.83
CA ASN A 128 -9.28 19.25 18.06
C ASN A 128 -8.53 18.80 19.32
N LYS A 129 -7.95 17.60 19.31
CA LYS A 129 -7.13 17.07 20.42
C LYS A 129 -5.69 17.57 20.41
N SER A 130 -5.23 18.09 19.27
CA SER A 130 -3.85 18.55 19.09
C SER A 130 -3.56 19.86 19.82
N SER A 131 -2.31 20.01 20.24
CA SER A 131 -1.81 21.20 20.93
C SER A 131 -1.12 22.14 19.96
N SER A 132 -1.41 23.44 20.09
CA SER A 132 -0.63 24.49 19.44
C SER A 132 0.81 24.44 19.90
N LEU A 133 1.72 24.82 19.02
CA LEU A 133 3.11 25.06 19.39
C LEU A 133 3.23 26.44 20.04
N TYR A 134 4.11 26.57 21.02
CA TYR A 134 4.38 27.83 21.71
C TYR A 134 5.86 27.93 22.07
N TYR A 135 6.27 29.14 22.44
CA TYR A 135 7.64 29.40 22.84
C TYR A 135 7.92 28.85 24.23
N PHE A 136 8.99 28.06 24.38
CA PHE A 136 9.28 27.28 25.59
C PHE A 136 9.44 28.14 26.87
N LYS A 137 9.66 29.45 26.76
CA LYS A 137 9.83 30.34 27.92
C LYS A 137 8.52 30.70 28.66
N GLN A 138 7.36 30.14 28.29
CA GLN A 138 6.07 30.68 28.76
C GLN A 138 5.17 29.79 29.63
N GLU A 139 5.42 28.50 29.92
CA GLU A 139 4.46 27.74 30.76
C GLU A 139 5.08 26.69 31.70
N GLU A 140 4.59 26.66 32.94
CA GLU A 140 4.86 25.63 33.97
C GLU A 140 4.13 24.29 33.70
N GLU A 141 3.18 24.25 32.75
CA GLU A 141 2.35 23.06 32.43
C GLU A 141 2.47 22.60 30.97
N ALA A 142 3.69 22.65 30.45
CA ALA A 142 3.96 22.29 29.07
C ALA A 142 3.70 20.81 28.77
N LYS A 143 2.83 20.50 27.79
CA LYS A 143 2.56 19.12 27.36
C LYS A 143 3.80 18.47 26.74
N VAL A 144 4.02 17.20 27.03
CA VAL A 144 5.22 16.43 26.61
C VAL A 144 5.39 16.44 25.10
N GLU A 145 4.32 16.25 24.34
CA GLU A 145 4.34 16.31 22.88
C GLU A 145 4.80 17.65 22.34
N THR A 146 4.36 18.76 22.94
CA THR A 146 4.76 20.10 22.51
C THR A 146 6.23 20.35 22.82
N ILE A 147 6.71 19.92 23.99
CA ILE A 147 8.14 20.03 24.36
C ILE A 147 9.00 19.28 23.35
N VAL A 148 8.66 18.03 23.04
CA VAL A 148 9.45 17.18 22.13
C VAL A 148 9.44 17.75 20.70
N VAL A 149 8.27 18.17 20.22
CA VAL A 149 8.14 18.78 18.89
C VAL A 149 8.92 20.08 18.78
N ASN A 150 8.84 20.95 19.79
CA ASN A 150 9.59 22.20 19.82
C ASN A 150 11.11 21.96 19.75
N LYS A 151 11.62 21.04 20.58
CA LYS A 151 13.04 20.65 20.55
C LYS A 151 13.43 20.07 19.19
N TYR A 152 12.56 19.28 18.55
CA TYR A 152 12.82 18.75 17.22
C TYR A 152 12.95 19.85 16.18
N LEU A 153 12.04 20.82 16.18
CA LEU A 153 12.06 21.95 15.26
C LEU A 153 13.31 22.80 15.44
N GLU A 154 13.67 23.09 16.69
CA GLU A 154 14.89 23.83 17.06
C GLU A 154 16.16 23.13 16.58
N ASN A 155 16.31 21.84 16.92
CA ASN A 155 17.57 21.12 16.71
C ASN A 155 17.74 20.58 15.28
N HIS A 156 16.65 20.29 14.56
CA HIS A 156 16.72 19.53 13.31
C HIS A 156 16.19 20.26 12.07
N THR A 157 15.41 21.34 12.24
CA THR A 157 14.85 22.06 11.09
C THR A 157 15.45 23.44 10.91
N GLY A 158 15.94 24.06 12.00
CA GLY A 158 16.43 25.45 11.98
C GLY A 158 15.32 26.49 11.80
N ILE A 159 14.05 26.10 11.91
CA ILE A 159 12.89 26.98 11.63
C ILE A 159 12.17 27.40 12.94
N TYR A 160 12.80 27.20 14.09
CA TYR A 160 12.22 27.57 15.40
C TYR A 160 12.09 29.09 15.55
N SER A 161 10.89 29.61 15.28
CA SER A 161 10.60 31.04 15.27
C SER A 161 9.14 31.32 15.61
N SER A 162 8.84 32.55 16.03
CA SER A 162 7.47 33.00 16.32
C SER A 162 6.49 32.81 15.16
N LYS A 163 6.98 32.84 13.92
CA LYS A 163 6.18 32.57 12.71
C LYS A 163 5.66 31.14 12.66
N ILE A 164 6.40 30.18 13.20
CA ILE A 164 5.96 28.78 13.28
C ILE A 164 4.92 28.59 14.38
N PHE A 165 5.10 29.19 15.56
CA PHE A 165 4.16 29.01 16.68
C PHE A 165 2.78 29.60 16.39
N ASN A 166 2.72 30.62 15.53
CA ASN A 166 1.46 31.20 15.08
C ASN A 166 0.80 30.45 13.93
N ASN A 167 1.38 29.33 13.47
CA ASN A 167 0.78 28.55 12.37
C ASN A 167 -0.25 27.56 12.93
N PRO A 168 -1.56 27.78 12.72
CA PRO A 168 -2.60 26.91 13.28
C PRO A 168 -2.58 25.50 12.68
N ASN A 169 -1.96 25.33 11.51
CA ASN A 169 -1.87 24.06 10.80
C ASN A 169 -0.69 23.19 11.25
N LEU A 170 0.24 23.75 12.04
CA LEU A 170 1.37 23.00 12.59
C LEU A 170 1.16 22.80 14.09
N ARG A 171 0.98 21.53 14.49
CA ARG A 171 0.58 21.20 15.87
C ARG A 171 1.31 19.98 16.40
N ALA A 172 1.32 19.85 17.72
CA ALA A 172 1.82 18.68 18.44
C ALA A 172 0.67 17.74 18.81
N ASN A 173 0.91 16.43 18.71
CA ASN A 173 -0.05 15.37 19.04
C ASN A 173 0.61 14.23 19.81
N MET A 174 -0.22 13.43 20.49
CA MET A 174 0.14 12.09 20.93
C MET A 174 -0.54 11.06 20.01
N VAL A 175 0.25 10.18 19.41
CA VAL A 175 -0.21 9.14 18.49
C VAL A 175 -0.02 7.79 19.15
N PHE A 176 -1.13 7.08 19.35
CA PHE A 176 -1.09 5.71 19.88
C PHE A 176 -0.67 4.74 18.77
N ASP A 177 0.35 3.94 19.05
CA ASP A 177 0.80 2.84 18.23
C ASP A 177 0.24 1.54 18.80
N GLU A 178 -0.65 0.90 18.04
CA GLU A 178 -1.34 -0.34 18.44
C GLU A 178 -0.39 -1.54 18.51
N GLU A 179 0.67 -1.58 17.69
CA GLU A 179 1.61 -2.71 17.69
C GLU A 179 2.45 -2.69 18.97
N THR A 180 2.95 -1.51 19.34
CA THR A 180 3.81 -1.36 20.52
C THR A 180 3.04 -1.02 21.80
N GLN A 181 1.72 -0.79 21.70
CA GLN A 181 0.84 -0.33 22.79
C GLN A 181 1.38 0.92 23.50
N LYS A 182 1.97 1.83 22.73
CA LYS A 182 2.64 3.04 23.24
C LYS A 182 2.19 4.29 22.51
N SER A 183 2.08 5.39 23.23
CA SER A 183 1.85 6.69 22.63
C SER A 183 3.15 7.43 22.36
N TRP A 184 3.26 7.99 21.16
CA TRP A 184 4.43 8.72 20.71
C TRP A 184 4.08 10.18 20.45
N PRO A 185 4.93 11.14 20.90
CA PRO A 185 4.76 12.54 20.51
C PRO A 185 4.97 12.68 19.01
N ALA A 186 4.19 13.54 18.37
CA ALA A 186 4.22 13.71 16.94
C ALA A 186 4.04 15.17 16.52
N LEU A 187 4.81 15.56 15.50
CA LEU A 187 4.58 16.79 14.74
C LEU A 187 3.55 16.50 13.65
N THR A 188 2.42 17.20 13.67
CA THR A 188 1.36 17.04 12.69
C THR A 188 1.19 18.32 11.87
N ILE A 189 1.16 18.15 10.55
CA ILE A 189 0.82 19.20 9.60
C ILE A 189 -0.58 18.91 9.08
N PHE A 190 -1.51 19.84 9.31
CA PHE A 190 -2.86 19.77 8.77
C PHE A 190 -2.94 20.50 7.44
N VAL A 191 -3.72 19.93 6.52
CA VAL A 191 -4.01 20.52 5.22
C VAL A 191 -5.47 20.94 5.19
N LYS A 192 -5.71 22.13 4.66
CA LYS A 192 -7.04 22.68 4.48
C LYS A 192 -7.37 22.85 3.01
N ASN A 193 -8.65 22.82 2.67
CA ASN A 193 -9.15 23.19 1.35
C ASN A 193 -9.35 24.72 1.24
N ASP A 194 -9.81 25.17 0.07
CA ASP A 194 -10.09 26.59 -0.23
C ASP A 194 -11.21 27.20 0.62
N LYS A 195 -11.97 26.38 1.37
CA LYS A 195 -13.01 26.79 2.31
C LYS A 195 -12.51 26.85 3.77
N ASP A 196 -11.19 26.73 3.98
CA ASP A 196 -10.53 26.66 5.29
C ASP A 196 -10.91 25.43 6.13
N GLU A 197 -11.48 24.39 5.51
CA GLU A 197 -11.82 23.13 6.18
C GLU A 197 -10.65 22.16 6.16
N ILE A 198 -10.39 21.48 7.27
CA ILE A 198 -9.32 20.48 7.37
C ILE A 198 -9.71 19.24 6.55
N THR A 199 -8.89 18.91 5.56
CA THR A 199 -9.08 17.78 4.62
C THR A 199 -8.01 16.71 4.74
N GLY A 200 -6.94 16.98 5.48
CA GLY A 200 -5.87 16.00 5.64
C GLY A 200 -4.90 16.33 6.75
N ALA A 201 -4.10 15.33 7.10
CA ALA A 201 -3.03 15.46 8.07
C ALA A 201 -1.85 14.59 7.68
N LYS A 202 -0.65 15.14 7.85
CA LYS A 202 0.61 14.43 7.75
C LYS A 202 1.26 14.40 9.13
N ILE A 203 1.50 13.19 9.62
CA ILE A 203 2.01 12.94 10.97
C ILE A 203 3.48 12.51 10.90
N LEU A 204 4.29 13.08 11.79
CA LEU A 204 5.69 12.74 12.00
C LEU A 204 5.89 12.38 13.47
N THR A 205 5.97 11.09 13.79
CA THR A 205 6.23 10.63 15.15
C THR A 205 7.69 10.86 15.55
N LEU A 206 7.90 11.16 16.83
CA LEU A 206 9.18 11.52 17.41
C LEU A 206 9.47 10.61 18.60
N ASN A 207 10.75 10.27 18.79
CA ASN A 207 11.18 9.62 20.01
C ASN A 207 11.31 10.67 21.11
N SER A 208 10.60 10.49 22.24
CA SER A 208 10.63 11.46 23.35
C SER A 208 11.99 11.59 24.04
N LYS A 209 12.84 10.54 24.00
CA LYS A 209 14.16 10.53 24.63
C LYS A 209 15.24 11.13 23.73
N THR A 210 15.27 10.69 22.47
CA THR A 210 16.33 11.10 21.54
C THR A 210 15.96 12.34 20.72
N VAL A 211 14.67 12.70 20.68
CA VAL A 211 14.13 13.79 19.85
C VAL A 211 14.43 13.55 18.36
N ILE A 212 14.63 12.29 17.95
CA ILE A 212 14.85 11.92 16.55
C ILE A 212 13.52 11.45 15.95
N LYS A 213 13.38 11.69 14.64
CA LYS A 213 12.29 11.20 13.82
C LYS A 213 12.16 9.67 13.88
N LEU A 214 10.97 9.19 14.23
CA LEU A 214 10.53 7.82 13.97
C LEU A 214 9.71 7.84 12.68
N ILE A 215 9.92 6.86 11.78
CA ILE A 215 9.13 6.81 10.55
C ILE A 215 7.84 6.05 10.85
N PHE A 216 6.81 6.80 11.25
CA PHE A 216 5.42 6.36 11.18
C PHE A 216 4.65 7.44 10.40
N ARG A 217 4.35 7.18 9.12
CA ARG A 217 3.62 8.11 8.27
C ARG A 217 2.19 7.62 8.11
N LYS A 218 1.30 8.10 8.97
CA LYS A 218 -0.14 8.07 8.67
C LYS A 218 -0.48 9.36 7.94
N ILE A 219 -1.02 9.20 6.75
CA ILE A 219 -1.37 10.29 5.85
C ILE A 219 -2.87 10.12 5.57
N TYR A 220 -3.65 11.11 5.99
CA TYR A 220 -5.06 11.19 5.64
C TYR A 220 -5.21 12.25 4.55
N TRP A 221 -5.80 11.89 3.41
CA TRP A 221 -6.15 12.81 2.32
C TRP A 221 -7.57 12.54 1.87
N TYR A 222 -8.31 13.60 1.56
CA TYR A 222 -9.54 13.51 0.79
C TYR A 222 -9.52 14.59 -0.31
N ASN A 223 -9.71 14.16 -1.57
CA ASN A 223 -10.06 14.99 -2.72
C ASN A 223 -11.56 14.84 -2.98
#